data_AF-A0AAV6P253-F1
#
_entry.id   AF-A0AAV6P253-F1
#
_cell.length_a   1.000
_cell.length_b   1.000
_cell.length_c   1.000
_cell.angle_alpha   90.00
_cell.angle_beta   90.00
_cell.angle_gamma   90.00
#
_symmetry.space_group_name_H-M   'P 1'
#
loop_
_entity.id
_entity.type
_entity.pdbx_description
1 polymer ?
#
loop_
_entity_poly.entity_id
_entity_poly.type
_entity_poly.pdbx_seq_one_letter_code
_entity_poly.pdbx_strand_id
1 'polypeptide(L)'
;MATSNLSTGVPLLKSDSTRAADCLASCRTVSAAFGPQAKSRGMCLQSKLITLVRCLRISEQREVPSDNDSLDTDQDVSNSTFEPQSNGFPLSRMKLMTKFGRKTKIVCTIGPSTSSREMIWKLAETGMNVARLNMSHGDHFSHQKTIDLVKEYNAQFKDKVIAIMLDTKGPEVRSGDVPKPIVLKEGQEFNFTIKRGVSTKDTVSVNYDDFVNDVEVGDILLVDGGMMSLAVKSKTDDTVKCVVIDGGELKSRRHLNVRGKSATLPSITDKDWEDIRFGVDNQVDFYAVSFVKDARVVHELKDYLRSCNADIRVIVKIESADSIPNLQSILSASDGAMVARGDLGAELPIEEVPLLQLDRRVLDFSLNIYVHKVIGVRIHYCVKNNNAN
;
A
#
# COMPACT_ATOMS: atom_id res chain seq x y z
N MET A 1 2.94 -57.90 -13.73
CA MET A 1 3.19 -59.20 -13.08
C MET A 1 4.60 -59.18 -12.50
N ALA A 2 4.82 -59.85 -11.36
CA ALA A 2 6.10 -60.33 -10.79
C ALA A 2 7.37 -59.45 -10.92
N THR A 3 7.95 -58.85 -9.86
CA THR A 3 8.86 -59.47 -8.84
C THR A 3 10.09 -60.17 -9.46
N SER A 4 11.34 -60.04 -8.97
CA SER A 4 11.88 -59.56 -7.68
C SER A 4 13.38 -59.23 -7.79
N ASN A 5 13.97 -58.52 -6.81
CA ASN A 5 15.11 -59.02 -6.00
C ASN A 5 15.55 -58.03 -4.89
N LEU A 6 15.77 -58.57 -3.69
CA LEU A 6 16.60 -57.99 -2.61
C LEU A 6 18.08 -58.37 -2.92
N SER A 7 19.17 -57.98 -2.24
CA SER A 7 19.48 -57.18 -1.03
C SER A 7 20.90 -56.56 -1.26
N THR A 8 21.72 -56.03 -0.34
CA THR A 8 21.78 -55.89 1.13
C THR A 8 22.68 -54.67 1.47
N GLY A 9 22.88 -54.34 2.76
CA GLY A 9 24.16 -53.74 3.22
C GLY A 9 24.10 -52.41 3.96
N VAL A 10 23.83 -52.45 5.28
CA VAL A 10 24.10 -51.36 6.23
C VAL A 10 24.91 -51.92 7.41
N PRO A 11 25.96 -51.22 7.86
CA PRO A 11 26.07 -50.83 9.27
C PRO A 11 26.39 -49.31 9.36
N LEU A 12 25.74 -48.44 10.16
CA LEU A 12 25.17 -48.48 11.52
C LEU A 12 26.17 -48.08 12.63
N LEU A 13 25.92 -46.89 13.22
CA LEU A 13 26.39 -46.37 14.53
C LEU A 13 27.89 -45.99 14.65
N LYS A 14 28.30 -44.98 15.44
CA LYS A 14 27.67 -44.33 16.63
C LYS A 14 27.83 -42.79 16.69
N SER A 15 26.97 -42.16 17.50
CA SER A 15 27.18 -40.88 18.19
C SER A 15 28.26 -41.02 19.31
N ASP A 16 28.83 -40.00 19.96
CA ASP A 16 28.13 -38.97 20.73
C ASP A 16 29.03 -37.83 21.28
N SER A 17 28.34 -36.85 21.85
CA SER A 17 28.64 -35.51 22.34
C SER A 17 29.68 -35.25 23.47
N THR A 18 29.97 -33.94 23.65
CA THR A 18 30.35 -33.17 24.89
C THR A 18 31.78 -32.65 25.11
N ARG A 19 31.82 -31.42 25.70
CA ARG A 19 32.91 -30.55 26.22
C ARG A 19 33.48 -29.52 25.24
N ALA A 20 33.89 -28.31 25.65
CA ALA A 20 33.59 -27.47 26.82
C ALA A 20 34.03 -26.01 26.50
N ALA A 21 33.76 -25.03 27.37
CA ALA A 21 34.16 -23.63 27.17
C ALA A 21 35.68 -23.40 27.29
N ASP A 22 36.22 -22.33 26.67
CA ASP A 22 36.70 -21.15 27.42
C ASP A 22 37.22 -19.97 26.56
N CYS A 23 36.82 -18.77 27.03
CA CYS A 23 37.45 -17.44 27.09
C CYS A 23 38.52 -16.88 26.11
N LEU A 24 38.60 -15.53 26.15
CA LEU A 24 39.63 -14.60 25.66
C LEU A 24 39.61 -14.27 24.15
N ALA A 25 39.99 -13.07 23.67
CA ALA A 25 40.03 -11.72 24.27
C ALA A 25 40.30 -10.65 23.19
N SER A 26 40.07 -9.38 23.56
CA SER A 26 40.80 -8.17 23.13
C SER A 26 39.98 -7.11 22.38
N CYS A 27 39.63 -6.06 23.11
CA CYS A 27 39.49 -4.72 22.54
C CYS A 27 40.80 -4.30 21.85
N ARG A 28 40.72 -3.42 20.84
CA ARG A 28 41.83 -2.54 20.46
C ARG A 28 41.32 -1.11 20.28
N THR A 29 41.65 -0.28 21.26
CA THR A 29 41.57 1.17 21.18
C THR A 29 42.71 1.69 20.31
N VAL A 30 42.45 2.67 19.45
CA VAL A 30 43.48 3.57 18.93
C VAL A 30 42.99 5.00 19.09
N SER A 31 43.82 5.87 19.65
CA SER A 31 43.51 7.28 19.90
C SER A 31 44.70 8.16 19.54
N ALA A 32 44.49 9.10 18.61
CA ALA A 32 45.20 10.37 18.41
C ALA A 32 44.56 11.03 17.17
N ALA A 33 43.78 12.13 17.24
CA ALA A 33 44.01 13.46 17.80
C ALA A 33 44.94 14.35 16.94
N PHE A 34 44.35 15.31 16.21
CA PHE A 34 44.75 16.74 16.09
C PHE A 34 43.67 17.50 15.28
N GLY A 35 43.24 18.67 15.76
CA GLY A 35 42.36 19.63 15.03
C GLY A 35 43.09 20.98 14.89
N PRO A 36 42.42 22.16 14.96
CA PRO A 36 41.00 22.47 14.74
C PRO A 36 40.77 23.76 13.89
N GLN A 37 39.54 23.99 13.39
CA GLN A 37 38.97 25.33 13.08
C GLN A 37 37.49 25.18 12.68
N ALA A 38 36.55 26.11 12.86
CA ALA A 38 36.20 27.05 13.93
C ALA A 38 34.92 27.79 13.47
N LYS A 39 33.77 27.48 14.11
CA LYS A 39 32.56 28.33 14.27
C LYS A 39 31.94 29.03 13.04
N SER A 40 30.68 28.67 12.77
CA SER A 40 29.59 29.65 12.92
C SER A 40 28.38 28.98 13.60
N ARG A 41 27.66 29.73 14.44
CA ARG A 41 26.46 29.25 15.17
C ARG A 41 25.26 30.08 14.72
N GLY A 42 24.32 29.47 14.00
CA GLY A 42 22.97 30.01 13.83
C GLY A 42 22.07 29.52 14.96
N MET A 43 21.58 30.43 15.80
CA MET A 43 20.59 30.08 16.84
C MET A 43 19.21 29.94 16.22
N CYS A 44 18.62 28.74 16.29
CA CYS A 44 17.20 28.57 16.02
C CYS A 44 16.41 28.65 17.34
N LEU A 45 15.52 29.62 17.47
CA LEU A 45 14.63 29.78 18.61
C LEU A 45 13.58 28.66 18.61
N GLN A 46 13.55 27.84 19.65
CA GLN A 46 12.48 26.85 19.86
C GLN A 46 11.15 27.54 20.17
N SER A 47 10.27 27.67 19.17
CA SER A 47 8.83 27.78 19.42
C SER A 47 8.24 26.39 19.67
N LYS A 48 8.06 26.03 20.94
CA LYS A 48 7.33 24.80 21.32
C LYS A 48 5.85 24.93 20.99
N LEU A 49 5.45 24.59 19.77
CA LEU A 49 4.05 24.42 19.42
C LEU A 49 3.65 22.94 19.62
N ILE A 50 3.16 22.62 20.81
CA ILE A 50 2.63 21.29 21.13
C ILE A 50 1.24 21.16 20.51
N THR A 51 1.17 20.65 19.29
CA THR A 51 -0.11 20.29 18.65
C THR A 51 -0.62 18.97 19.23
N LEU A 52 -1.46 19.07 20.26
CA LEU A 52 -2.01 17.91 20.97
C LEU A 52 -3.18 17.31 20.19
N VAL A 53 -2.89 16.32 19.34
CA VAL A 53 -3.90 15.57 18.58
C VAL A 53 -4.76 14.76 19.56
N ARG A 54 -6.03 15.14 19.73
CA ARG A 54 -6.99 14.40 20.56
C ARG A 54 -7.37 13.09 19.90
N CYS A 55 -6.91 11.98 20.47
CA CYS A 55 -7.36 10.64 20.12
C CYS A 55 -8.82 10.41 20.55
N LEU A 56 -9.66 9.93 19.65
CA LEU A 56 -11.05 9.53 19.93
C LEU A 56 -11.07 8.14 20.59
N ARG A 57 -11.23 8.08 21.91
CA ARG A 57 -11.67 6.85 22.58
C ARG A 57 -13.18 6.68 22.40
N ILE A 58 -13.61 5.54 21.85
CA ILE A 58 -15.01 5.14 21.85
C ILE A 58 -15.26 4.36 23.14
N SER A 59 -16.15 4.87 23.99
CA SER A 59 -16.71 4.14 25.13
C SER A 59 -17.93 3.35 24.67
N GLU A 60 -17.89 2.02 24.75
CA GLU A 60 -19.11 1.22 24.64
C GLU A 60 -19.97 1.41 25.89
N GLN A 61 -21.22 1.83 25.71
CA GLN A 61 -22.29 1.55 26.66
C GLN A 61 -23.30 0.65 25.95
N ARG A 62 -23.54 -0.53 26.53
CA ARG A 62 -24.63 -1.42 26.13
C ARG A 62 -25.82 -1.13 27.02
N GLU A 63 -26.94 -0.75 26.42
CA GLU A 63 -28.25 -0.88 27.05
C GLU A 63 -29.05 -1.93 26.28
N VAL A 64 -29.67 -2.82 27.03
CA VAL A 64 -30.53 -3.91 26.54
C VAL A 64 -31.97 -3.53 26.88
N PRO A 65 -32.90 -3.49 25.91
CA PRO A 65 -34.30 -3.32 26.24
C PRO A 65 -34.85 -4.65 26.78
N SER A 66 -35.51 -4.59 27.93
CA SER A 66 -36.35 -5.66 28.45
C SER A 66 -37.80 -5.20 28.48
N ASP A 67 -38.65 -5.82 27.68
CA ASP A 67 -40.10 -5.62 27.74
C ASP A 67 -40.68 -6.13 29.08
N ASN A 68 -41.71 -5.45 29.58
CA ASN A 68 -42.76 -6.07 30.39
C ASN A 68 -44.00 -5.18 30.44
N ASP A 69 -45.16 -5.80 30.20
CA ASP A 69 -46.49 -5.21 30.31
C ASP A 69 -46.80 -4.74 31.75
N SER A 70 -47.65 -3.71 31.90
CA SER A 70 -49.08 -3.93 32.22
C SER A 70 -49.88 -2.64 32.50
N LEU A 71 -51.04 -2.56 31.83
CA LEU A 71 -52.37 -2.12 32.31
C LEU A 71 -52.49 -0.99 33.35
N ASP A 72 -53.23 0.07 32.99
CA ASP A 72 -54.39 0.49 33.78
C ASP A 72 -55.48 1.17 32.89
N THR A 73 -56.72 1.29 33.38
CA THR A 73 -57.94 1.43 32.56
C THR A 73 -58.66 2.79 32.54
N ASP A 74 -59.63 2.86 31.60
CA ASP A 74 -60.91 3.60 31.66
C ASP A 74 -61.10 5.06 31.16
N GLN A 75 -61.82 5.13 30.02
CA GLN A 75 -63.11 5.81 29.80
C GLN A 75 -63.25 7.29 29.33
N ASP A 76 -64.24 7.40 28.42
CA ASP A 76 -65.18 8.49 28.12
C ASP A 76 -64.83 9.74 27.29
N VAL A 77 -65.08 9.58 25.97
CA VAL A 77 -66.12 10.30 25.19
C VAL A 77 -66.49 11.74 25.60
N SER A 78 -66.22 12.71 24.71
CA SER A 78 -67.28 13.54 24.08
C SER A 78 -66.74 14.58 23.09
N ASN A 79 -67.58 14.96 22.10
CA ASN A 79 -67.26 15.97 21.10
C ASN A 79 -67.35 17.40 21.67
N SER A 80 -66.39 18.26 21.32
CA SER A 80 -66.67 19.69 21.15
C SER A 80 -65.86 20.29 19.99
N THR A 81 -66.56 20.84 19.01
CA THR A 81 -65.96 21.59 17.91
C THR A 81 -65.76 23.04 18.34
N PHE A 82 -64.51 23.52 18.43
CA PHE A 82 -64.22 24.94 18.52
C PHE A 82 -62.82 25.26 17.97
N GLU A 83 -62.76 25.93 16.82
CA GLU A 83 -61.56 26.65 16.34
C GLU A 83 -61.68 28.15 16.70
N PRO A 84 -60.65 28.98 16.50
CA PRO A 84 -59.30 28.79 17.03
C PRO A 84 -58.86 30.06 17.80
N GLN A 85 -57.93 29.95 18.76
CA GLN A 85 -57.23 31.13 19.28
C GLN A 85 -55.72 30.96 19.17
N SER A 86 -55.15 31.81 18.31
CA SER A 86 -53.72 31.98 18.09
C SER A 86 -53.02 32.49 19.34
N ASN A 87 -52.08 31.72 19.88
CA ASN A 87 -50.98 32.27 20.65
C ASN A 87 -49.67 31.82 20.00
N GLY A 88 -49.05 32.75 19.27
CA GLY A 88 -47.83 32.48 18.51
C GLY A 88 -46.62 32.35 19.41
N PHE A 89 -46.21 31.11 19.68
CA PHE A 89 -44.80 30.82 19.94
C PHE A 89 -44.17 30.40 18.63
N PRO A 90 -43.07 31.03 18.18
CA PRO A 90 -42.35 30.51 17.03
C PRO A 90 -41.71 29.19 17.47
N LEU A 91 -42.30 28.07 17.05
CA LEU A 91 -41.53 26.86 16.82
C LEU A 91 -40.53 27.19 15.71
N SER A 92 -39.44 27.83 16.11
CA SER A 92 -38.17 27.67 15.43
C SER A 92 -37.92 26.17 15.42
N ARG A 93 -38.29 25.56 14.30
CA ARG A 93 -37.93 24.19 13.96
C ARG A 93 -36.41 24.19 13.91
N MET A 94 -35.78 23.99 15.07
CA MET A 94 -34.38 23.69 15.21
C MET A 94 -34.20 22.43 14.37
N LYS A 95 -33.84 22.65 13.12
CA LYS A 95 -33.47 21.64 12.17
C LYS A 95 -32.17 21.12 12.75
N LEU A 96 -32.30 20.13 13.64
CA LEU A 96 -31.20 19.39 14.20
C LEU A 96 -30.58 18.66 13.01
N MET A 97 -29.76 19.38 12.27
CA MET A 97 -28.93 18.84 11.22
C MET A 97 -27.82 18.10 11.94
N THR A 98 -28.18 16.93 12.49
CA THR A 98 -27.27 15.81 12.65
C THR A 98 -26.76 15.48 11.26
N LYS A 99 -25.77 16.27 10.82
CA LYS A 99 -25.03 16.11 9.59
C LYS A 99 -24.21 14.85 9.82
N PHE A 100 -24.84 13.69 9.59
CA PHE A 100 -24.20 12.39 9.63
C PHE A 100 -23.09 12.40 8.58
N GLY A 101 -21.90 12.82 9.02
CA GLY A 101 -20.72 12.91 8.19
C GLY A 101 -20.38 11.52 7.67
N ARG A 102 -19.90 11.46 6.43
CA ARG A 102 -19.43 10.23 5.80
C ARG A 102 -18.42 9.54 6.73
N LYS A 103 -18.78 8.35 7.23
CA LYS A 103 -17.94 7.58 8.18
C LYS A 103 -16.65 7.13 7.50
N THR A 104 -16.79 6.49 6.34
CA THR A 104 -15.72 6.18 5.38
C THR A 104 -14.82 7.39 5.10
N LYS A 105 -13.55 7.18 4.73
CA LYS A 105 -12.63 8.24 4.28
C LYS A 105 -12.24 8.04 2.81
N ILE A 106 -11.99 9.13 2.10
CA ILE A 106 -11.56 9.14 0.69
C ILE A 106 -10.09 9.52 0.62
N VAL A 107 -9.31 8.69 -0.06
CA VAL A 107 -7.93 9.01 -0.46
C VAL A 107 -7.94 9.33 -1.93
N CYS A 108 -7.45 10.50 -2.32
CA CYS A 108 -7.28 10.89 -3.71
C CYS A 108 -5.79 10.79 -4.07
N THR A 109 -5.46 10.06 -5.12
CA THR A 109 -4.10 10.15 -5.68
C THR A 109 -3.95 11.47 -6.43
N ILE A 110 -2.96 12.28 -6.07
CA ILE A 110 -2.64 13.54 -6.75
C ILE A 110 -1.68 13.26 -7.91
N GLY A 111 -1.89 13.96 -9.02
CA GLY A 111 -1.08 13.86 -10.23
C GLY A 111 -1.29 15.07 -11.13
N PRO A 112 -0.81 15.06 -12.39
CA PRO A 112 -0.79 16.25 -13.24
C PRO A 112 -2.15 16.95 -13.43
N SER A 113 -3.25 16.19 -13.47
CA SER A 113 -4.62 16.71 -13.61
C SER A 113 -5.25 17.22 -12.31
N THR A 114 -4.59 17.04 -11.17
CA THR A 114 -5.13 17.33 -9.83
C THR A 114 -4.16 18.10 -8.92
N SER A 115 -2.96 18.45 -9.41
CA SER A 115 -1.90 19.14 -8.65
C SER A 115 -2.02 20.67 -8.62
N SER A 116 -3.03 21.27 -9.28
CA SER A 116 -3.27 22.72 -9.19
C SER A 116 -3.95 23.08 -7.86
N ARG A 117 -3.74 24.31 -7.40
CA ARG A 117 -4.38 24.86 -6.18
C ARG A 117 -5.90 24.71 -6.23
N GLU A 118 -6.49 25.11 -7.35
CA GLU A 118 -7.94 25.12 -7.58
C GLU A 118 -8.50 23.69 -7.50
N MET A 119 -7.78 22.71 -8.05
CA MET A 119 -8.17 21.31 -7.99
C MET A 119 -7.99 20.71 -6.60
N ILE A 120 -6.94 21.05 -5.86
CA ILE A 120 -6.75 20.59 -4.47
C ILE A 120 -7.88 21.10 -3.57
N TRP A 121 -8.23 22.40 -3.66
CA TRP A 121 -9.36 22.98 -2.92
C TRP A 121 -10.68 22.30 -3.31
N LYS A 122 -10.95 22.14 -4.62
CA LYS A 122 -12.16 21.46 -5.11
C LYS A 122 -12.25 20.02 -4.63
N LEU A 123 -11.15 19.27 -4.59
CA LEU A 123 -11.10 17.91 -4.06
C LEU A 123 -11.35 17.89 -2.54
N ALA A 124 -10.80 18.83 -1.80
CA ALA A 124 -11.02 18.98 -0.37
C ALA A 124 -12.50 19.26 -0.05
N GLU A 125 -13.10 20.23 -0.73
CA GLU A 125 -14.50 20.64 -0.55
C GLU A 125 -15.49 19.55 -0.99
N THR A 126 -15.14 18.76 -2.01
CA THR A 126 -15.93 17.58 -2.41
C THR A 126 -15.69 16.33 -1.53
N GLY A 127 -14.80 16.41 -0.55
CA GLY A 127 -14.71 15.45 0.56
C GLY A 127 -13.49 14.53 0.56
N MET A 128 -12.40 14.89 -0.13
CA MET A 128 -11.06 14.29 0.05
C MET A 128 -10.62 14.37 1.53
N ASN A 129 -10.08 13.28 2.07
CA ASN A 129 -9.53 13.24 3.43
C ASN A 129 -8.02 13.02 3.44
N VAL A 130 -7.47 12.40 2.41
CA VAL A 130 -6.03 12.15 2.27
C VAL A 130 -5.59 12.45 0.84
N ALA A 131 -4.52 13.22 0.70
CA ALA A 131 -3.79 13.39 -0.55
C ALA A 131 -2.69 12.33 -0.62
N ARG A 132 -2.82 11.38 -1.56
CA ARG A 132 -1.83 10.33 -1.82
C ARG A 132 -0.86 10.77 -2.90
N LEU A 133 0.42 10.80 -2.55
CA LEU A 133 1.56 11.10 -3.42
C LEU A 133 2.22 9.77 -3.79
N ASN A 134 2.13 9.39 -5.07
CA ASN A 134 2.65 8.11 -5.56
C ASN A 134 4.10 8.28 -6.06
N MET A 135 5.08 7.76 -5.33
CA MET A 135 6.51 7.96 -5.64
C MET A 135 7.04 7.11 -6.79
N SER A 136 6.21 6.23 -7.38
CA SER A 136 6.46 5.64 -8.71
C SER A 136 6.36 6.67 -9.84
N HIS A 137 5.82 7.87 -9.58
CA HIS A 137 5.62 8.94 -10.57
C HIS A 137 6.00 10.32 -10.01
N GLY A 138 6.54 11.19 -10.87
CA GLY A 138 7.00 12.52 -10.46
C GLY A 138 8.32 12.49 -9.68
N ASP A 139 8.76 13.66 -9.25
CA ASP A 139 9.97 13.91 -8.47
C ASP A 139 9.64 14.60 -7.13
N HIS A 140 10.60 14.67 -6.21
CA HIS A 140 10.40 15.35 -4.92
C HIS A 140 9.98 16.81 -5.06
N PHE A 141 10.40 17.51 -6.13
CA PHE A 141 10.02 18.91 -6.38
C PHE A 141 8.53 19.08 -6.70
N SER A 142 7.97 18.22 -7.55
CA SER A 142 6.54 18.20 -7.88
C SER A 142 5.67 17.75 -6.70
N HIS A 143 6.15 16.80 -5.90
CA HIS A 143 5.50 16.38 -4.66
C HIS A 143 5.57 17.45 -3.57
N GLN A 144 6.69 18.17 -3.43
CA GLN A 144 6.85 19.28 -2.48
C GLN A 144 5.77 20.35 -2.70
N LYS A 145 5.59 20.80 -3.95
CA LYS A 145 4.52 21.76 -4.30
C LYS A 145 3.13 21.28 -3.89
N THR A 146 2.88 19.98 -4.00
CA THR A 146 1.59 19.39 -3.60
C THR A 146 1.44 19.37 -2.08
N ILE A 147 2.51 19.03 -1.35
CA ILE A 147 2.57 19.09 0.13
C ILE A 147 2.33 20.51 0.63
N ASP A 148 2.99 21.50 0.03
CA ASP A 148 2.87 22.91 0.40
C ASP A 148 1.43 23.42 0.21
N LEU A 149 0.79 23.10 -0.92
CA LEU A 149 -0.61 23.45 -1.20
C LEU A 149 -1.60 22.77 -0.24
N VAL A 150 -1.37 21.51 0.14
CA VAL A 150 -2.21 20.81 1.12
C VAL A 150 -2.03 21.41 2.53
N LYS A 151 -0.79 21.75 2.92
CA LYS A 151 -0.52 22.45 4.19
C LYS A 151 -1.14 23.85 4.22
N GLU A 152 -1.09 24.58 3.10
CA GLU A 152 -1.74 25.89 2.97
C GLU A 152 -3.27 25.77 3.11
N TYR A 153 -3.90 24.75 2.50
CA TYR A 153 -5.32 24.46 2.70
C TYR A 153 -5.61 24.19 4.18
N ASN A 154 -4.86 23.30 4.82
CA ASN A 154 -5.04 22.94 6.23
C ASN A 154 -4.87 24.13 7.18
N ALA A 155 -4.03 25.12 6.85
CA ALA A 155 -3.85 26.33 7.66
C ALA A 155 -5.10 27.23 7.70
N GLN A 156 -6.02 27.12 6.72
CA GLN A 156 -7.25 27.94 6.65
C GLN A 156 -8.42 27.36 7.48
N PHE A 157 -8.41 26.06 7.81
CA PHE A 157 -9.57 25.39 8.40
C PHE A 157 -9.20 24.55 9.62
N LYS A 158 -9.89 24.76 10.75
CA LYS A 158 -9.66 23.98 11.99
C LYS A 158 -10.33 22.60 11.98
N ASP A 159 -11.35 22.43 11.15
CA ASP A 159 -12.27 21.29 11.11
C ASP A 159 -12.21 20.49 9.79
N LYS A 160 -11.43 20.97 8.81
CA LYS A 160 -11.27 20.35 7.48
C LYS A 160 -9.79 20.10 7.19
N VAL A 161 -9.21 19.14 7.88
CA VAL A 161 -7.81 18.73 7.69
C VAL A 161 -7.73 17.60 6.66
N ILE A 162 -6.82 17.74 5.71
CA ILE A 162 -6.44 16.73 4.72
C ILE A 162 -5.09 16.15 5.15
N ALA A 163 -5.03 14.84 5.38
CA ALA A 163 -3.77 14.17 5.65
C ALA A 163 -2.94 13.95 4.36
N ILE A 164 -1.64 13.81 4.50
CA ILE A 164 -0.71 13.54 3.41
C ILE A 164 -0.19 12.10 3.55
N MET A 165 -0.31 11.33 2.47
CA MET A 165 0.17 9.95 2.38
C MET A 165 1.22 9.83 1.28
N LEU A 166 2.40 9.34 1.64
CA LEU A 166 3.46 9.01 0.71
C LEU A 166 3.39 7.51 0.39
N ASP A 167 3.12 7.16 -0.85
CA ASP A 167 3.09 5.77 -1.32
C ASP A 167 4.42 5.44 -1.99
N THR A 168 5.17 4.54 -1.35
CA THR A 168 6.49 4.05 -1.80
C THR A 168 6.36 3.33 -3.13
N LYS A 169 7.42 3.34 -3.93
CA LYS A 169 7.45 2.58 -5.19
C LYS A 169 7.56 1.08 -4.91
N GLY A 170 8.45 0.71 -4.00
CA GLY A 170 8.81 -0.68 -3.71
C GLY A 170 9.58 -1.37 -4.85
N PRO A 171 9.87 -2.67 -4.69
CA PRO A 171 10.56 -3.47 -5.69
C PRO A 171 9.67 -3.70 -6.93
N GLU A 172 10.19 -3.37 -8.11
CA GLU A 172 9.49 -3.60 -9.38
C GLU A 172 10.44 -4.20 -10.43
N VAL A 173 10.11 -5.40 -10.92
CA VAL A 173 10.74 -5.96 -12.12
C VAL A 173 10.01 -5.40 -13.36
N ARG A 174 10.78 -4.93 -14.33
CA ARG A 174 10.27 -4.28 -15.55
C ARG A 174 11.06 -4.70 -16.79
N SER A 175 10.37 -4.77 -17.91
CA SER A 175 11.01 -4.91 -19.23
C SER A 175 11.88 -3.69 -19.56
N GLY A 176 12.82 -3.87 -20.48
CA GLY A 176 13.67 -2.81 -21.01
C GLY A 176 12.92 -1.80 -21.87
N ASP A 177 13.69 -0.90 -22.48
CA ASP A 177 13.17 0.03 -23.48
C ASP A 177 13.09 -0.66 -24.85
N VAL A 178 11.93 -0.60 -25.50
CA VAL A 178 11.72 -1.08 -26.86
C VAL A 178 11.60 0.11 -27.82
N PRO A 179 12.34 0.14 -28.97
CA PRO A 179 12.29 1.28 -29.90
C PRO A 179 10.90 1.52 -30.53
N LYS A 180 10.11 0.45 -30.66
CA LYS A 180 8.72 0.45 -31.12
C LYS A 180 7.97 -0.64 -30.35
N PRO A 181 6.65 -0.52 -30.14
CA PRO A 181 5.88 -1.57 -29.51
C PRO A 181 5.99 -2.90 -30.27
N ILE A 182 6.18 -4.00 -29.55
CA ILE A 182 6.31 -5.34 -30.10
C ILE A 182 4.97 -6.06 -29.96
N VAL A 183 4.38 -6.49 -31.08
CA VAL A 183 3.14 -7.29 -31.05
C VAL A 183 3.49 -8.75 -30.78
N LEU A 184 3.09 -9.25 -29.62
CA LEU A 184 3.25 -10.63 -29.21
C LEU A 184 2.02 -11.45 -29.61
N LYS A 185 2.22 -12.56 -30.32
CA LYS A 185 1.17 -13.51 -30.72
C LYS A 185 1.23 -14.78 -29.89
N GLU A 186 0.08 -15.36 -29.57
CA GLU A 186 -0.04 -16.69 -28.95
C GLU A 186 0.80 -17.74 -29.69
N GLY A 187 1.45 -18.61 -28.91
CA GLY A 187 2.29 -19.71 -29.39
C GLY A 187 3.68 -19.30 -29.91
N GLN A 188 3.98 -18.00 -30.05
CA GLN A 188 5.32 -17.56 -30.46
C GLN A 188 6.34 -17.68 -29.30
N GLU A 189 7.62 -17.87 -29.63
CA GLU A 189 8.70 -17.72 -28.65
C GLU A 189 9.06 -16.25 -28.44
N PHE A 190 9.33 -15.88 -27.17
CA PHE A 190 9.82 -14.56 -26.78
C PHE A 190 10.70 -14.67 -25.54
N ASN A 191 11.77 -13.87 -25.47
CA ASN A 191 12.82 -14.00 -24.47
C ASN A 191 12.95 -12.75 -23.60
N PHE A 192 13.29 -12.97 -22.33
CA PHE A 192 13.66 -11.92 -21.38
C PHE A 192 15.11 -12.14 -20.94
N THR A 193 15.98 -11.13 -21.06
CA THR A 193 17.41 -11.24 -20.71
C THR A 193 17.85 -10.20 -19.68
N ILE A 194 18.79 -10.54 -18.82
CA ILE A 194 19.38 -9.58 -17.87
C ILE A 194 20.41 -8.65 -18.53
N LYS A 195 20.86 -9.00 -19.75
CA LYS A 195 21.77 -8.17 -20.57
C LYS A 195 21.16 -6.81 -20.88
N ARG A 196 21.65 -5.77 -20.21
CA ARG A 196 21.17 -4.39 -20.33
C ARG A 196 21.25 -3.88 -21.78
N GLY A 197 20.22 -3.13 -22.19
CA GLY A 197 20.14 -2.50 -23.52
C GLY A 197 19.73 -3.43 -24.67
N VAL A 198 19.56 -4.74 -24.43
CA VAL A 198 19.02 -5.65 -25.45
C VAL A 198 17.54 -5.34 -25.71
N SER A 199 17.20 -5.12 -26.98
CA SER A 199 15.84 -5.08 -27.50
C SER A 199 15.83 -5.47 -28.99
N THR A 200 15.45 -6.70 -29.28
CA THR A 200 15.24 -7.24 -30.63
C THR A 200 13.74 -7.50 -30.86
N LYS A 201 13.38 -8.15 -31.98
CA LYS A 201 11.99 -8.55 -32.26
C LYS A 201 11.46 -9.62 -31.30
N ASP A 202 12.36 -10.44 -30.77
CA ASP A 202 12.11 -11.68 -30.04
C ASP A 202 12.72 -11.70 -28.62
N THR A 203 13.48 -10.67 -28.23
CA THR A 203 14.17 -10.60 -26.95
C THR A 203 14.14 -9.18 -26.39
N VAL A 204 13.77 -9.01 -25.13
CA VAL A 204 13.88 -7.72 -24.42
C VAL A 204 14.71 -7.89 -23.14
N SER A 205 15.44 -6.84 -22.77
CA SER A 205 16.13 -6.78 -21.49
C SER A 205 15.16 -6.68 -20.31
N VAL A 206 15.64 -6.98 -19.10
CA VAL A 206 14.96 -6.79 -17.81
C VAL A 206 15.84 -5.90 -16.93
N ASN A 207 15.23 -5.12 -16.03
CA ASN A 207 15.91 -4.17 -15.14
C ASN A 207 16.51 -4.78 -13.86
N TYR A 208 16.50 -6.11 -13.72
CA TYR A 208 16.82 -6.84 -12.50
C TYR A 208 17.72 -8.04 -12.86
N ASP A 209 18.87 -8.16 -12.19
CA ASP A 209 19.94 -9.10 -12.58
C ASP A 209 19.70 -10.53 -12.10
N ASP A 210 19.05 -10.70 -10.95
CA ASP A 210 18.68 -12.02 -10.42
C ASP A 210 17.35 -12.57 -11.00
N PHE A 211 16.80 -11.91 -12.03
CA PHE A 211 15.55 -12.34 -12.69
C PHE A 211 15.59 -13.79 -13.19
N VAL A 212 16.75 -14.27 -13.66
CA VAL A 212 16.95 -15.65 -14.12
C VAL A 212 16.91 -16.65 -12.96
N ASN A 213 17.33 -16.22 -11.76
CA ASN A 213 17.37 -17.04 -10.55
C ASN A 213 15.98 -17.17 -9.91
N ASP A 214 15.17 -16.11 -9.99
CA ASP A 214 13.80 -16.07 -9.44
C ASP A 214 12.74 -16.78 -10.31
N VAL A 215 13.11 -17.29 -11.48
CA VAL A 215 12.19 -17.88 -12.47
C VAL A 215 12.55 -19.33 -12.77
N GLU A 216 11.56 -20.24 -12.72
CA GLU A 216 11.71 -21.66 -13.02
C GLU A 216 10.97 -22.12 -14.28
N VAL A 217 11.39 -23.25 -14.84
CA VAL A 217 10.72 -23.85 -16.00
C VAL A 217 9.31 -24.30 -15.62
N GLY A 218 8.31 -23.89 -16.41
CA GLY A 218 6.89 -24.07 -16.12
C GLY A 218 6.23 -22.89 -15.40
N ASP A 219 6.99 -21.90 -14.92
CA ASP A 219 6.42 -20.67 -14.38
C ASP A 219 5.66 -19.87 -15.44
N ILE A 220 4.69 -19.07 -15.00
CA ILE A 220 3.96 -18.13 -15.84
C ILE A 220 4.46 -16.71 -15.53
N LEU A 221 5.10 -16.08 -16.51
CA LEU A 221 5.40 -14.66 -16.48
C LEU A 221 4.19 -13.85 -16.90
N LEU A 222 3.85 -12.85 -16.10
CA LEU A 222 2.75 -11.92 -16.31
C LEU A 222 3.31 -10.56 -16.68
N VAL A 223 2.71 -9.90 -17.67
CA VAL A 223 3.04 -8.52 -18.04
C VAL A 223 1.89 -7.60 -17.69
N ASP A 224 2.19 -6.50 -16.98
CA ASP A 224 1.25 -5.48 -16.50
C ASP A 224 0.04 -6.05 -15.74
N GLY A 225 0.29 -7.00 -14.84
CA GLY A 225 -0.76 -7.64 -14.05
C GLY A 225 -1.64 -8.59 -14.86
N GLY A 226 -1.06 -9.30 -15.84
CA GLY A 226 -1.74 -10.32 -16.65
C GLY A 226 -2.45 -9.79 -17.89
N MET A 227 -2.06 -8.61 -18.42
CA MET A 227 -2.52 -8.16 -19.75
C MET A 227 -1.91 -8.97 -20.89
N MET A 228 -0.74 -9.58 -20.64
CA MET A 228 -0.13 -10.63 -21.45
C MET A 228 0.46 -11.68 -20.51
N SER A 229 0.59 -12.92 -20.96
CA SER A 229 1.17 -14.00 -20.17
C SER A 229 2.06 -14.90 -21.04
N LEU A 230 3.15 -15.42 -20.46
CA LEU A 230 4.11 -16.26 -21.15
C LEU A 230 4.54 -17.42 -20.24
N ALA A 231 4.52 -18.66 -20.76
CA ALA A 231 5.05 -19.83 -20.07
C ALA A 231 6.56 -19.93 -20.26
N VAL A 232 7.30 -20.13 -19.17
CA VAL A 232 8.75 -20.32 -19.19
C VAL A 232 9.10 -21.71 -19.70
N LYS A 233 9.79 -21.77 -20.83
CA LYS A 233 10.15 -23.01 -21.54
C LYS A 233 11.57 -23.50 -21.19
N SER A 234 12.51 -22.58 -20.98
CA SER A 234 13.89 -22.89 -20.59
C SER A 234 14.61 -21.61 -20.12
N LYS A 235 15.69 -21.75 -19.35
CA LYS A 235 16.59 -20.64 -18.99
C LYS A 235 18.05 -20.98 -19.30
N THR A 236 18.82 -19.96 -19.69
CA THR A 236 20.29 -19.90 -19.65
C THR A 236 20.71 -19.01 -18.48
N ASP A 237 22.01 -18.90 -18.21
CA ASP A 237 22.58 -18.04 -17.15
C ASP A 237 22.14 -16.56 -17.23
N ASP A 238 21.67 -16.10 -18.40
CA ASP A 238 21.36 -14.70 -18.70
C ASP A 238 20.01 -14.45 -19.38
N THR A 239 19.27 -15.50 -19.75
CA THR A 239 18.09 -15.39 -20.63
C THR A 239 17.03 -16.43 -20.29
N VAL A 240 15.82 -15.97 -20.03
CA VAL A 240 14.62 -16.79 -19.85
C VAL A 240 13.87 -16.84 -21.19
N LYS A 241 13.74 -18.03 -21.76
CA LYS A 241 12.98 -18.28 -23.01
C LYS A 241 11.56 -18.69 -22.69
N CYS A 242 10.60 -18.01 -23.30
CA CYS A 242 9.19 -18.19 -23.00
C CYS A 242 8.38 -18.46 -24.27
N VAL A 243 7.20 -19.07 -24.11
CA VAL A 243 6.17 -19.17 -25.13
C VAL A 243 5.00 -18.28 -24.71
N VAL A 244 4.55 -17.40 -25.60
CA VAL A 244 3.40 -16.53 -25.34
C VAL A 244 2.13 -17.38 -25.23
N ILE A 245 1.41 -17.24 -24.12
CA ILE A 245 0.05 -17.75 -23.95
C ILE A 245 -0.89 -16.61 -24.38
N ASP A 246 -1.05 -15.59 -23.53
CA ASP A 246 -1.87 -14.42 -23.85
C ASP A 246 -1.03 -13.36 -24.57
N GLY A 247 -1.31 -13.15 -25.86
CA GLY A 247 -0.65 -12.15 -26.69
C GLY A 247 -1.10 -10.70 -26.44
N GLY A 248 -0.38 -9.73 -26.99
CA GLY A 248 -0.66 -8.30 -26.79
C GLY A 248 0.43 -7.37 -27.34
N GLU A 249 0.42 -6.11 -26.89
CA GLU A 249 1.36 -5.08 -27.34
C GLU A 249 2.37 -4.73 -26.24
N LEU A 250 3.58 -5.30 -26.32
CA LEU A 250 4.66 -5.02 -25.38
C LEU A 250 5.30 -3.66 -25.69
N LYS A 251 5.23 -2.75 -24.72
CA LYS A 251 5.86 -1.41 -24.74
C LYS A 251 7.10 -1.40 -23.84
N SER A 252 7.72 -0.23 -23.68
CA SER A 252 8.87 -0.07 -22.78
C SER A 252 8.46 -0.14 -21.31
N ARG A 253 9.36 -0.65 -20.44
CA ARG A 253 9.26 -0.54 -18.98
C ARG A 253 7.97 -1.10 -18.37
N ARG A 254 7.44 -2.17 -18.94
CA ARG A 254 6.21 -2.85 -18.50
C ARG A 254 6.49 -3.71 -17.29
N HIS A 255 5.54 -3.78 -16.37
CA HIS A 255 5.75 -4.53 -15.11
C HIS A 255 5.79 -6.02 -15.43
N LEU A 256 6.75 -6.75 -14.87
CA LEU A 256 6.89 -8.20 -14.99
C LEU A 256 6.69 -8.84 -13.61
N ASN A 257 5.81 -9.82 -13.51
CA ASN A 257 5.59 -10.60 -12.29
C ASN A 257 5.69 -12.09 -12.63
N VAL A 258 6.10 -12.91 -11.67
CA VAL A 258 5.98 -14.37 -11.77
C VAL A 258 4.70 -14.77 -11.04
N ARG A 259 3.83 -15.57 -11.66
CA ARG A 259 2.55 -15.92 -11.03
C ARG A 259 2.79 -16.77 -9.77
N GLY A 260 2.32 -16.29 -8.62
CA GLY A 260 2.48 -16.97 -7.34
C GLY A 260 3.90 -16.92 -6.75
N LYS A 261 4.79 -16.06 -7.26
CA LYS A 261 6.12 -15.82 -6.68
C LYS A 261 6.50 -14.34 -6.82
N SER A 262 6.90 -13.68 -5.74
CA SER A 262 7.50 -12.34 -5.84
C SER A 262 9.02 -12.40 -5.98
N ALA A 263 9.61 -11.50 -6.78
CA ALA A 263 11.06 -11.38 -6.94
C ALA A 263 11.81 -11.20 -5.59
N THR A 264 13.04 -11.71 -5.49
CA THR A 264 13.93 -11.69 -4.31
C THR A 264 14.59 -10.31 -4.12
N LEU A 265 13.81 -9.26 -4.32
CA LEU A 265 14.18 -7.87 -4.06
C LEU A 265 13.78 -7.44 -2.63
N PRO A 266 14.49 -6.50 -2.01
CA PRO A 266 14.08 -5.90 -0.73
C PRO A 266 12.77 -5.12 -0.91
N SER A 267 11.84 -5.23 0.05
CA SER A 267 10.55 -4.52 0.01
C SER A 267 10.67 -2.99 0.11
N ILE A 268 11.79 -2.47 0.64
CA ILE A 268 12.13 -1.04 0.61
C ILE A 268 13.44 -0.91 -0.17
N THR A 269 13.41 -0.21 -1.31
CA THR A 269 14.59 0.04 -2.14
C THR A 269 15.36 1.27 -1.65
N ASP A 270 16.60 1.47 -2.14
CA ASP A 270 17.38 2.68 -1.83
C ASP A 270 16.63 3.97 -2.19
N LYS A 271 15.88 3.97 -3.30
CA LYS A 271 15.01 5.08 -3.70
C LYS A 271 13.85 5.27 -2.72
N ASP A 272 13.22 4.19 -2.25
CA ASP A 272 12.17 4.30 -1.26
C ASP A 272 12.71 4.90 0.05
N TRP A 273 13.95 4.58 0.44
CA TRP A 273 14.62 5.24 1.58
C TRP A 273 14.89 6.74 1.36
N GLU A 274 15.16 7.18 0.13
CA GLU A 274 15.21 8.61 -0.22
C GLU A 274 13.83 9.28 -0.12
N ASP A 275 12.79 8.62 -0.63
CA ASP A 275 11.41 9.08 -0.54
C ASP A 275 10.91 9.15 0.92
N ILE A 276 11.31 8.18 1.76
CA ILE A 276 11.05 8.15 3.21
C ILE A 276 11.75 9.32 3.91
N ARG A 277 13.03 9.62 3.59
CA ARG A 277 13.71 10.81 4.13
C ARG A 277 12.95 12.09 3.78
N PHE A 278 12.60 12.26 2.51
CA PHE A 278 11.79 13.39 2.02
C PHE A 278 10.43 13.51 2.74
N GLY A 279 9.76 12.40 3.04
CA GLY A 279 8.52 12.38 3.80
C GLY A 279 8.67 12.76 5.28
N VAL A 280 9.78 12.36 5.93
CA VAL A 280 10.10 12.74 7.31
C VAL A 280 10.37 14.24 7.41
N ASP A 281 11.22 14.78 6.53
CA ASP A 281 11.51 16.23 6.46
C ASP A 281 10.23 17.06 6.25
N ASN A 282 9.27 16.50 5.49
CA ASN A 282 7.97 17.09 5.25
C ASN A 282 6.90 16.81 6.30
N GLN A 283 7.14 15.97 7.31
CA GLN A 283 6.15 15.60 8.33
C GLN A 283 4.82 15.13 7.71
N VAL A 284 4.89 14.18 6.77
CA VAL A 284 3.68 13.52 6.21
C VAL A 284 2.98 12.67 7.27
N ASP A 285 1.68 12.45 7.16
CA ASP A 285 0.90 11.70 8.17
C ASP A 285 1.03 10.17 8.01
N PHE A 286 1.19 9.69 6.78
CA PHE A 286 1.19 8.26 6.44
C PHE A 286 2.27 7.87 5.42
N TYR A 287 2.89 6.71 5.63
CA TYR A 287 3.51 5.92 4.57
C TYR A 287 2.57 4.80 4.12
N ALA A 288 2.46 4.59 2.81
CA ALA A 288 1.89 3.38 2.23
C ALA A 288 3.05 2.56 1.63
N VAL A 289 3.37 1.43 2.27
CA VAL A 289 4.55 0.60 1.94
C VAL A 289 4.15 -0.50 0.96
N SER A 290 4.80 -0.52 -0.19
CA SER A 290 4.51 -1.42 -1.31
C SER A 290 5.15 -2.79 -1.15
N PHE A 291 4.55 -3.83 -1.74
CA PHE A 291 5.09 -5.21 -1.79
C PHE A 291 5.65 -5.74 -0.46
N VAL A 292 4.91 -5.57 0.65
CA VAL A 292 5.32 -6.02 1.98
C VAL A 292 5.10 -7.54 2.11
N LYS A 293 6.19 -8.29 2.27
CA LYS A 293 6.18 -9.76 2.38
C LYS A 293 6.25 -10.30 3.81
N ASP A 294 6.83 -9.54 4.74
CA ASP A 294 6.98 -9.93 6.13
C ASP A 294 7.02 -8.73 7.09
N ALA A 295 6.86 -9.00 8.39
CA ALA A 295 6.76 -7.99 9.43
C ALA A 295 8.08 -7.24 9.73
N ARG A 296 9.24 -7.79 9.37
CA ARG A 296 10.55 -7.20 9.69
C ARG A 296 10.72 -5.84 9.01
N VAL A 297 10.29 -5.74 7.74
CA VAL A 297 10.27 -4.50 6.95
C VAL A 297 9.46 -3.40 7.64
N VAL A 298 8.33 -3.77 8.26
CA VAL A 298 7.45 -2.84 8.99
C VAL A 298 8.11 -2.38 10.29
N HIS A 299 8.80 -3.30 10.99
CA HIS A 299 9.56 -2.95 12.19
C HIS A 299 10.76 -2.05 11.87
N GLU A 300 11.53 -2.36 10.83
CA GLU A 300 12.68 -1.58 10.35
C GLU A 300 12.28 -0.13 10.04
N LEU A 301 11.19 0.08 9.27
CA LEU A 301 10.67 1.42 9.02
C LEU A 301 10.20 2.11 10.31
N LYS A 302 9.50 1.41 11.20
CA LYS A 302 9.05 2.00 12.48
C LYS A 302 10.23 2.34 13.42
N ASP A 303 11.31 1.57 13.42
CA ASP A 303 12.53 1.89 14.17
C ASP A 303 13.27 3.10 13.59
N TYR A 304 13.35 3.20 12.26
CA TYR A 304 13.86 4.40 11.60
C TYR A 304 13.04 5.64 11.98
N LEU A 305 11.71 5.59 11.88
CA LEU A 305 10.83 6.72 12.23
C LEU A 305 10.92 7.10 13.72
N ARG A 306 11.06 6.12 14.62
CA ARG A 306 11.37 6.35 16.04
C ARG A 306 12.70 7.08 16.22
N SER A 307 13.75 6.69 15.49
CA SER A 307 15.07 7.34 15.56
C SER A 307 15.06 8.79 15.09
N CYS A 308 14.18 9.12 14.13
CA CYS A 308 13.92 10.49 13.68
C CYS A 308 12.95 11.27 14.57
N ASN A 309 12.39 10.65 15.62
CA ASN A 309 11.33 11.20 16.47
C ASN A 309 10.09 11.67 15.66
N ALA A 310 9.70 10.88 14.64
CA ALA A 310 8.60 11.19 13.73
C ALA A 310 7.37 10.31 14.02
N ASP A 311 6.22 10.91 14.34
CA ASP A 311 4.93 10.21 14.54
C ASP A 311 4.19 10.03 13.20
N ILE A 312 4.79 9.25 12.30
CA ILE A 312 4.24 8.94 10.98
C ILE A 312 3.74 7.49 10.97
N ARG A 313 2.53 7.28 10.47
CA ARG A 313 1.86 5.96 10.50
C ARG A 313 2.22 5.11 9.29
N VAL A 314 2.48 3.83 9.52
CA VAL A 314 2.86 2.86 8.48
C VAL A 314 1.66 2.01 8.07
N ILE A 315 1.13 2.27 6.89
CA ILE A 315 0.10 1.48 6.24
C ILE A 315 0.76 0.48 5.28
N VAL A 316 0.56 -0.80 5.48
CA VAL A 316 1.12 -1.85 4.58
C VAL A 316 0.18 -2.10 3.41
N LYS A 317 0.72 -2.24 2.21
CA LYS A 317 -0.05 -2.63 1.02
C LYS A 317 0.02 -4.15 0.86
N ILE A 318 -1.15 -4.79 0.81
CA ILE A 318 -1.29 -6.24 0.56
C ILE A 318 -1.51 -6.41 -0.94
N GLU A 319 -0.43 -6.79 -1.63
CA GLU A 319 -0.34 -6.71 -3.10
C GLU A 319 0.14 -8.01 -3.74
N SER A 320 0.76 -8.91 -2.97
CA SER A 320 1.39 -10.13 -3.46
C SER A 320 0.90 -11.39 -2.75
N ALA A 321 1.04 -12.54 -3.41
CA ALA A 321 0.77 -13.85 -2.83
C ALA A 321 1.66 -14.13 -1.60
N ASP A 322 2.93 -13.72 -1.64
CA ASP A 322 3.92 -13.83 -0.55
C ASP A 322 3.44 -13.15 0.76
N SER A 323 2.60 -12.11 0.67
CA SER A 323 2.04 -11.42 1.84
C SER A 323 1.03 -12.29 2.61
N ILE A 324 0.40 -13.27 1.97
CA ILE A 324 -0.76 -13.99 2.52
C ILE A 324 -0.40 -14.96 3.67
N PRO A 325 0.65 -15.81 3.56
CA PRO A 325 1.09 -16.66 4.69
C PRO A 325 1.51 -15.85 5.92
N ASN A 326 2.11 -14.68 5.71
CA ASN A 326 2.63 -13.81 6.77
C ASN A 326 1.62 -12.76 7.26
N LEU A 327 0.40 -12.72 6.71
CA LEU A 327 -0.57 -11.63 6.85
C LEU A 327 -0.79 -11.21 8.31
N GLN A 328 -0.99 -12.16 9.22
CA GLN A 328 -1.23 -11.85 10.64
C GLN A 328 -0.05 -11.09 11.29
N SER A 329 1.18 -11.45 10.95
CA SER A 329 2.38 -10.79 11.48
C SER A 329 2.57 -9.39 10.88
N ILE A 330 2.35 -9.25 9.57
CA ILE A 330 2.42 -7.98 8.83
C ILE A 330 1.42 -6.98 9.41
N LEU A 331 0.15 -7.41 9.59
CA LEU A 331 -0.89 -6.58 10.19
C LEU A 331 -0.49 -6.19 11.62
N SER A 332 -0.12 -7.15 12.47
CA SER A 332 0.23 -6.89 13.88
C SER A 332 1.40 -5.90 14.05
N ALA A 333 2.29 -5.78 13.07
CA ALA A 333 3.39 -4.82 13.07
C ALA A 333 3.00 -3.42 12.54
N SER A 334 1.98 -3.31 11.69
CA SER A 334 1.61 -2.06 10.99
C SER A 334 0.66 -1.18 11.80
N ASP A 335 0.32 0.00 11.27
CA ASP A 335 -0.73 0.89 11.83
C ASP A 335 -2.05 0.80 11.03
N GLY A 336 -2.09 -0.07 10.02
CA GLY A 336 -3.23 -0.30 9.14
C GLY A 336 -2.79 -1.01 7.84
N ALA A 337 -3.76 -1.40 7.02
CA ALA A 337 -3.49 -2.08 5.75
C ALA A 337 -4.38 -1.61 4.59
N MET A 338 -3.81 -1.63 3.38
CA MET A 338 -4.45 -1.29 2.11
C MET A 338 -4.44 -2.52 1.20
N VAL A 339 -5.61 -3.01 0.79
CA VAL A 339 -5.71 -4.18 -0.12
C VAL A 339 -5.61 -3.72 -1.58
N ALA A 340 -4.47 -3.98 -2.23
CA ALA A 340 -4.22 -3.60 -3.61
C ALA A 340 -4.77 -4.65 -4.58
N ARG A 341 -6.09 -4.73 -4.69
CA ARG A 341 -6.81 -5.74 -5.50
C ARG A 341 -6.39 -5.81 -6.98
N GLY A 342 -5.79 -4.75 -7.51
CA GLY A 342 -5.33 -4.72 -8.91
C GLY A 342 -4.10 -5.60 -9.11
N ASP A 343 -3.16 -5.53 -8.18
CA ASP A 343 -1.88 -6.22 -8.18
C ASP A 343 -2.05 -7.63 -7.57
N LEU A 344 -2.79 -7.73 -6.46
CA LEU A 344 -3.11 -9.01 -5.82
C LEU A 344 -3.93 -9.93 -6.73
N GLY A 345 -4.81 -9.37 -7.57
CA GLY A 345 -5.59 -10.12 -8.57
C GLY A 345 -4.85 -10.43 -9.87
N ALA A 346 -3.59 -10.04 -9.99
CA ALA A 346 -2.69 -10.56 -11.01
C ALA A 346 -1.98 -11.83 -10.51
N GLU A 347 -1.53 -11.83 -9.25
CA GLU A 347 -0.78 -12.96 -8.68
C GLU A 347 -1.69 -14.13 -8.29
N LEU A 348 -2.87 -13.85 -7.73
CA LEU A 348 -3.86 -14.86 -7.30
C LEU A 348 -4.98 -15.06 -8.32
N PRO A 349 -5.74 -16.17 -8.23
CA PRO A 349 -7.03 -16.30 -8.91
C PRO A 349 -7.98 -15.15 -8.53
N ILE A 350 -8.67 -14.56 -9.51
CA ILE A 350 -9.48 -13.35 -9.30
C ILE A 350 -10.68 -13.59 -8.37
N GLU A 351 -11.14 -14.84 -8.31
CA GLU A 351 -12.17 -15.37 -7.42
C GLU A 351 -11.73 -15.46 -5.94
N GLU A 352 -10.42 -15.53 -5.64
CA GLU A 352 -9.90 -15.58 -4.28
C GLU A 352 -9.72 -14.18 -3.65
N VAL A 353 -9.47 -13.15 -4.47
CA VAL A 353 -9.26 -11.76 -4.00
C VAL A 353 -10.42 -11.22 -3.14
N PRO A 354 -11.71 -11.45 -3.48
CA PRO A 354 -12.83 -11.08 -2.61
C PRO A 354 -12.84 -11.82 -1.27
N LEU A 355 -12.40 -13.09 -1.24
CA LEU A 355 -12.39 -13.90 -0.01
C LEU A 355 -11.33 -13.38 0.97
N LEU A 356 -10.14 -13.02 0.47
CA LEU A 356 -9.10 -12.37 1.26
C LEU A 356 -9.52 -10.97 1.76
N GLN A 357 -10.33 -10.24 0.98
CA GLN A 357 -10.90 -8.96 1.43
C GLN A 357 -11.98 -9.16 2.52
N LEU A 358 -12.68 -10.29 2.52
CA LEU A 358 -13.71 -10.64 3.52
C LEU A 358 -13.15 -11.33 4.77
N ASP A 359 -11.85 -11.64 4.80
CA ASP A 359 -11.18 -12.13 5.99
C ASP A 359 -11.30 -11.11 7.12
N ARG A 360 -11.88 -11.52 8.26
CA ARG A 360 -12.03 -10.63 9.43
C ARG A 360 -10.71 -10.03 9.89
N ARG A 361 -9.59 -10.75 9.75
CA ARG A 361 -8.25 -10.25 10.08
C ARG A 361 -7.91 -8.98 9.29
N VAL A 362 -8.34 -8.92 8.03
CA VAL A 362 -8.18 -7.75 7.17
C VAL A 362 -9.26 -6.72 7.47
N LEU A 363 -10.54 -7.10 7.59
CA LEU A 363 -11.64 -6.15 7.81
C LEU A 363 -11.56 -5.39 9.15
N ASP A 364 -11.13 -6.06 10.22
CA ASP A 364 -11.04 -5.48 11.56
C ASP A 364 -9.76 -4.62 11.73
N PHE A 365 -8.74 -4.83 10.89
CA PHE A 365 -7.44 -4.15 10.97
C PHE A 365 -7.23 -3.08 9.88
N SER A 366 -7.79 -3.27 8.69
CA SER A 366 -7.83 -2.22 7.66
C SER A 366 -8.72 -1.09 8.14
N LEU A 367 -8.14 0.12 8.24
CA LEU A 367 -8.95 1.30 7.98
C LEU A 367 -9.67 1.08 6.65
N ASN A 368 -10.99 1.29 6.61
CA ASN A 368 -11.80 1.21 5.39
C ASN A 368 -11.50 2.42 4.48
N ILE A 369 -10.30 2.41 3.92
CA ILE A 369 -9.68 3.42 3.06
C ILE A 369 -10.08 3.14 1.63
N TYR A 370 -11.09 3.84 1.15
CA TYR A 370 -11.43 3.82 -0.27
C TYR A 370 -10.44 4.72 -1.01
N VAL A 371 -9.44 4.11 -1.64
CA VAL A 371 -8.51 4.79 -2.55
C VAL A 371 -9.25 5.10 -3.84
N HIS A 372 -9.71 6.36 -3.96
CA HIS A 372 -10.26 6.89 -5.19
C HIS A 372 -9.11 7.41 -6.05
N LYS A 373 -8.71 6.63 -7.06
CA LYS A 373 -7.74 7.09 -8.05
C LYS A 373 -8.41 8.18 -8.89
N VAL A 374 -8.11 9.46 -8.61
CA VAL A 374 -8.57 10.62 -9.40
C VAL A 374 -7.72 10.77 -10.68
N ILE A 375 -7.45 9.63 -11.30
CA ILE A 375 -6.93 9.42 -12.66
C ILE A 375 -7.65 8.13 -13.09
N GLY A 376 -8.53 8.23 -14.08
CA GLY A 376 -9.67 7.31 -14.21
C GLY A 376 -9.38 5.81 -14.19
N VAL A 377 -10.36 5.05 -13.65
CA VAL A 377 -10.36 3.57 -13.44
C VAL A 377 -9.52 3.19 -12.19
N ARG A 378 -10.06 2.51 -11.15
CA ARG A 378 -10.69 1.17 -11.19
C ARG A 378 -11.69 0.91 -10.04
N ILE A 379 -12.78 1.69 -9.95
CA ILE A 379 -14.02 1.30 -9.19
C ILE A 379 -15.26 1.40 -10.09
N HIS A 380 -15.33 2.38 -11.00
CA HIS A 380 -16.29 2.38 -12.10
C HIS A 380 -15.60 1.94 -13.41
N TYR A 381 -15.82 0.70 -13.83
CA TYR A 381 -15.98 0.43 -15.27
C TYR A 381 -17.40 0.91 -15.66
N CYS A 382 -17.57 1.46 -16.86
CA CYS A 382 -18.79 2.12 -17.34
C CYS A 382 -19.12 3.51 -16.72
N VAL A 383 -18.17 4.46 -16.77
CA VAL A 383 -18.47 5.89 -17.09
C VAL A 383 -17.28 6.51 -17.86
N LYS A 384 -17.21 6.26 -19.17
CA LYS A 384 -16.50 7.13 -20.14
C LYS A 384 -17.44 7.26 -21.34
N ASN A 385 -17.66 8.49 -21.80
CA ASN A 385 -18.73 8.92 -22.72
C ASN A 385 -20.14 8.88 -22.12
N ASN A 386 -20.48 9.89 -21.29
CA ASN A 386 -21.90 10.26 -21.09
C ASN A 386 -22.16 11.75 -20.73
N ASN A 387 -21.12 12.59 -20.65
CA ASN A 387 -21.26 14.04 -20.51
C ASN A 387 -20.58 14.74 -21.69
N ALA A 388 -21.23 14.65 -22.85
CA ALA A 388 -21.07 15.58 -23.96
C ALA A 388 -22.49 15.98 -24.38
N ASN A 389 -22.95 17.11 -23.85
CA ASN A 389 -24.10 17.93 -24.24
C ASN A 389 -23.77 19.36 -23.82
#